data_AF-A0A0P9B2P6-F1
#
_entry.id   AF-A0A0P9B2P6-F1
#
_cell.length_a   1.000
_cell.length_b   1.000
_cell.length_c   1.000
_cell.angle_alpha   90.00
_cell.angle_beta   90.00
_cell.angle_gamma   90.00
#
_symmetry.space_group_name_H-M   'P 1'
#
loop_
_entity.id
_entity.type
_entity.pdbx_description
1 polymer ?
#
loop_
_entity_poly.entity_id
_entity_poly.type
_entity_poly.pdbx_seq_one_letter_code
_entity_poly.pdbx_strand_id
1 'polypeptide(L)'
;MKRYHPVLVTLHWLLAALVVGALLMGGQVLAKMPNTDPDKLFSLQMHMSIGTVIFVLMILRLVVRFKTKKPPHADIGNAVLNKGGSLAHYALYGLVIALGASGLAIANAAGLPAIVFGGSGEALPADFNDIAPRAAHGVLSLVLKLVIVAHVLAALYHQYVRKDSLYHQYVRKDSLFSRMWYGDRGT
;
A
#
# COMPACT_ATOMS: atom_id res chain seq x y z
N MET A 1 -24.81 -9.72 1.11
CA MET A 1 -23.97 -8.51 0.98
C MET A 1 -22.93 -8.65 -0.13
N LYS A 2 -22.96 -7.78 -1.16
CA LYS A 2 -22.01 -7.80 -2.29
C LYS A 2 -20.84 -6.81 -2.14
N ARG A 3 -20.90 -5.88 -1.18
CA ARG A 3 -19.94 -4.77 -0.97
C ARG A 3 -19.16 -4.90 0.34
N TYR A 4 -18.00 -4.25 0.42
CA TYR A 4 -17.19 -4.19 1.63
C TYR A 4 -17.76 -3.22 2.68
N HIS A 5 -17.31 -3.37 3.93
CA HIS A 5 -17.61 -2.42 5.00
C HIS A 5 -17.09 -1.01 4.64
N PRO A 6 -17.85 0.08 4.86
CA PRO A 6 -17.43 1.43 4.48
C PRO A 6 -16.03 1.81 5.01
N VAL A 7 -15.73 1.47 6.26
CA VAL A 7 -14.40 1.66 6.86
C VAL A 7 -13.28 0.99 6.06
N LEU A 8 -13.50 -0.22 5.51
CA LEU A 8 -12.50 -0.88 4.66
C LEU A 8 -12.31 -0.15 3.32
N VAL A 9 -13.39 0.42 2.78
CA VAL A 9 -13.35 1.22 1.55
C VAL A 9 -12.54 2.50 1.78
N THR A 10 -12.86 3.24 2.85
CA THR A 10 -12.12 4.44 3.25
C THR A 10 -10.63 4.13 3.45
N LEU A 11 -10.31 3.12 4.27
CA LEU A 11 -8.94 2.74 4.54
C LEU A 11 -8.20 2.29 3.27
N HIS A 12 -8.88 1.59 2.35
CA HIS A 12 -8.27 1.15 1.11
C HIS A 12 -7.83 2.33 0.24
N TRP A 13 -8.73 3.27 -0.05
CA TRP A 13 -8.41 4.41 -0.91
C TRP A 13 -7.42 5.38 -0.26
N LEU A 14 -7.55 5.61 1.05
CA LEU A 14 -6.59 6.42 1.80
C LEU A 14 -5.18 5.78 1.75
N LEU A 15 -5.07 4.49 2.06
CA LEU A 15 -3.77 3.79 1.98
C LEU A 15 -3.23 3.75 0.56
N ALA A 16 -4.07 3.56 -0.46
CA ALA A 16 -3.64 3.56 -1.85
C ALA A 16 -2.97 4.90 -2.23
N ALA A 17 -3.61 6.03 -1.88
CA ALA A 17 -3.04 7.36 -2.13
C ALA A 17 -1.73 7.58 -1.36
N LEU A 18 -1.71 7.26 -0.06
CA LEU A 18 -0.53 7.45 0.77
C LEU A 18 0.65 6.58 0.33
N VAL A 19 0.41 5.30 0.02
CA VAL A 19 1.46 4.37 -0.44
C VAL A 19 2.06 4.83 -1.77
N VAL A 20 1.24 5.24 -2.73
CA VAL A 20 1.74 5.77 -4.01
C VAL A 20 2.60 7.01 -3.78
N GLY A 21 2.13 7.96 -2.96
CA GLY A 21 2.90 9.15 -2.59
C GLY A 21 4.23 8.81 -1.94
N ALA A 22 4.24 7.91 -0.96
CA ALA A 22 5.44 7.48 -0.26
C ALA A 22 6.44 6.78 -1.18
N LEU A 23 5.98 5.93 -2.10
CA LEU A 23 6.83 5.25 -3.08
C LEU A 23 7.48 6.23 -4.08
N LEU A 24 6.72 7.22 -4.55
CA LEU A 24 7.25 8.28 -5.42
C LEU A 24 8.27 9.13 -4.67
N MET A 25 7.94 9.55 -3.46
CA MET A 25 8.84 10.35 -2.62
C MET A 25 10.14 9.61 -2.29
N GLY A 26 10.05 8.35 -1.86
CA GLY A 26 11.22 7.53 -1.54
C GLY A 26 12.09 7.26 -2.77
N GLY A 27 11.48 6.92 -3.91
CA GLY A 27 12.22 6.52 -5.11
C GLY A 27 12.66 7.66 -6.03
N GLN A 28 11.90 8.74 -6.12
CA GLN A 28 12.17 9.84 -7.07
C GLN A 28 12.77 11.07 -6.42
N VAL A 29 12.53 11.28 -5.11
CA VAL A 29 13.08 12.43 -4.38
C VAL A 29 14.24 11.95 -3.50
N LEU A 30 13.95 11.13 -2.48
CA LEU A 30 14.98 10.75 -1.50
C LEU A 30 16.11 9.93 -2.11
N ALA A 31 15.85 8.99 -3.01
CA ALA A 31 16.91 8.17 -3.60
C ALA A 31 17.91 8.96 -4.48
N LYS A 32 17.54 10.15 -4.96
CA LYS A 32 18.36 10.98 -5.85
C LYS A 32 19.03 12.16 -5.15
N MET A 33 18.61 12.45 -3.92
CA MET A 33 19.10 13.56 -3.13
C MET A 33 20.26 13.08 -2.24
N PRO A 34 21.44 13.71 -2.28
CA PRO A 34 22.53 13.41 -1.35
C PRO A 34 22.11 13.60 0.12
N ASN A 35 22.72 12.87 1.05
CA ASN A 35 22.44 13.08 2.48
C ASN A 35 23.00 14.40 3.03
N THR A 36 23.92 15.04 2.32
CA THR A 36 24.46 16.38 2.62
C THR A 36 23.57 17.52 2.14
N ASP A 37 22.52 17.24 1.37
CA ASP A 37 21.59 18.25 0.89
C ASP A 37 20.74 18.78 2.06
N PRO A 38 20.66 20.11 2.28
CA PRO A 38 19.90 20.69 3.38
C PRO A 38 18.39 20.37 3.30
N ASP A 39 17.82 20.21 2.11
CA ASP A 39 16.40 19.90 1.92
C ASP A 39 16.06 18.42 2.19
N LYS A 40 17.10 17.58 2.35
CA LYS A 40 16.96 16.16 2.65
C LYS A 40 16.26 15.92 3.97
N LEU A 41 16.55 16.73 4.99
CA LEU A 41 15.96 16.56 6.32
C LEU A 41 14.45 16.71 6.27
N PHE A 42 13.95 17.77 5.63
CA PHE A 42 12.51 17.98 5.48
C PHE A 42 11.85 16.86 4.68
N SER A 43 12.46 16.46 3.57
CA SER A 43 11.96 15.34 2.75
C SER A 43 11.97 14.02 3.55
N LEU A 44 12.99 13.77 4.35
CA LEU A 44 13.08 12.56 5.16
C LEU A 44 12.03 12.56 6.27
N GLN A 45 11.81 13.71 6.91
CA GLN A 45 10.75 13.92 7.90
C GLN A 45 9.38 13.57 7.33
N MET A 46 9.02 14.16 6.19
CA MET A 46 7.74 13.91 5.53
C MET A 46 7.59 12.43 5.13
N HIS A 47 8.63 11.80 4.59
CA HIS A 47 8.59 10.39 4.21
C HIS A 47 8.41 9.47 5.42
N MET A 48 9.14 9.71 6.51
CA MET A 48 9.05 8.95 7.75
C MET A 48 7.68 9.10 8.41
N SER A 49 7.13 10.31 8.44
CA SER A 49 5.78 10.57 8.97
C SER A 49 4.71 9.85 8.17
N ILE A 50 4.73 9.99 6.84
CA ILE A 50 3.77 9.31 5.96
C ILE A 50 3.92 7.78 6.07
N GLY A 51 5.15 7.27 6.08
CA GLY A 51 5.42 5.84 6.23
C GLY A 51 4.89 5.27 7.56
N THR A 52 5.04 6.02 8.65
CA THR A 52 4.51 5.64 9.97
C THR A 52 2.99 5.62 9.97
N VAL A 53 2.35 6.64 9.38
CA VAL A 53 0.88 6.70 9.24
C VAL A 53 0.38 5.52 8.40
N ILE A 54 1.02 5.21 7.27
CA ILE A 54 0.68 4.04 6.45
C ILE A 54 0.77 2.76 7.28
N PHE A 55 1.84 2.57 8.04
CA PHE A 55 2.03 1.38 8.85
C PHE A 55 0.89 1.20 9.85
N VAL A 56 0.56 2.25 10.63
CA VAL A 56 -0.54 2.22 11.60
C VAL A 56 -1.90 1.96 10.93
N LEU A 57 -2.20 2.68 9.85
CA LEU A 57 -3.45 2.50 9.11
C LEU A 57 -3.56 1.11 8.48
N MET A 58 -2.43 0.51 8.07
CA MET A 58 -2.39 -0.83 7.52
C MET A 58 -2.70 -1.89 8.58
N ILE A 59 -2.17 -1.74 9.81
CA ILE A 59 -2.52 -2.58 10.95
C ILE A 59 -4.00 -2.43 11.29
N LEU A 60 -4.51 -1.19 11.37
CA LEU A 60 -5.93 -0.93 11.59
C LEU A 60 -6.80 -1.59 10.50
N ARG A 61 -6.42 -1.45 9.23
CA ARG A 61 -7.12 -2.10 8.11
C ARG A 61 -7.13 -3.61 8.23
N LEU A 62 -6.05 -4.22 8.71
CA LEU A 62 -5.98 -5.66 8.97
C LEU A 62 -6.94 -6.07 10.08
N VAL A 63 -6.96 -5.34 11.20
CA VAL A 63 -7.91 -5.58 12.30
C VAL A 63 -9.36 -5.45 11.83
N VAL A 64 -9.70 -4.38 11.10
CA VAL A 64 -11.06 -4.17 10.57
C VAL A 64 -11.44 -5.29 9.58
N ARG A 65 -10.48 -5.77 8.77
CA ARG A 65 -10.72 -6.88 7.83
C ARG A 65 -11.08 -8.19 8.54
N PHE A 66 -10.58 -8.42 9.75
CA PHE A 66 -10.95 -9.59 10.56
C PHE A 66 -12.24 -9.38 11.36
N LYS A 67 -12.53 -8.14 11.76
CA LYS A 67 -13.73 -7.79 12.55
C LYS A 67 -15.01 -7.61 11.72
N THR A 68 -14.90 -7.48 10.40
CA THR A 68 -16.05 -7.21 9.51
C THR A 68 -16.36 -8.38 8.59
N LYS A 69 -17.66 -8.59 8.30
CA LYS A 69 -18.12 -9.61 7.34
C LYS A 69 -17.56 -9.31 5.95
N LYS A 70 -16.96 -10.31 5.31
CA LYS A 70 -16.45 -10.21 3.95
C LYS A 70 -17.59 -10.53 2.97
N PRO A 71 -17.77 -9.76 1.89
CA PRO A 71 -18.66 -10.18 0.82
C PRO A 71 -18.13 -11.48 0.19
N PRO A 72 -18.99 -12.30 -0.45
CA PRO A 72 -18.56 -13.53 -1.14
C PRO A 72 -17.41 -13.25 -2.11
N HIS A 73 -16.53 -14.22 -2.37
CA HIS A 73 -15.50 -14.02 -3.39
C HIS A 73 -16.17 -13.69 -4.73
N ALA A 74 -15.61 -12.75 -5.51
CA ALA A 74 -16.06 -12.61 -6.89
C ALA A 74 -15.57 -13.84 -7.63
N ASP A 75 -16.45 -14.80 -7.89
CA ASP A 75 -16.10 -15.94 -8.71
C ASP A 75 -16.07 -15.49 -10.18
N ILE A 76 -14.87 -15.49 -10.75
CA ILE A 76 -14.67 -15.13 -12.15
C ILE A 76 -14.57 -16.37 -13.04
N GLY A 77 -15.15 -17.50 -12.64
CA GLY A 77 -15.28 -18.73 -13.45
C GLY A 77 -13.95 -19.42 -13.78
N ASN A 78 -12.86 -19.03 -13.12
CA ASN A 78 -11.54 -19.63 -13.27
C ASN A 78 -10.86 -19.73 -11.89
N ALA A 79 -10.70 -20.95 -11.41
CA ALA A 79 -10.17 -21.23 -10.07
C ALA A 79 -8.73 -20.71 -9.87
N VAL A 80 -7.90 -20.71 -10.91
CA VAL A 80 -6.51 -20.22 -10.85
C VAL A 80 -6.50 -18.69 -10.68
N LEU A 81 -7.30 -17.98 -11.48
CA LEU A 81 -7.39 -16.52 -11.38
C LEU A 81 -8.03 -16.06 -10.05
N ASN A 82 -9.05 -16.77 -9.56
CA ASN A 82 -9.64 -16.54 -8.23
C ASN A 82 -8.59 -16.66 -7.10
N LYS A 83 -7.77 -17.72 -7.15
CA LYS A 83 -6.66 -17.92 -6.19
C LYS A 83 -5.61 -16.82 -6.29
N GLY A 84 -5.24 -16.42 -7.51
CA GLY A 84 -4.30 -15.32 -7.77
C GLY A 84 -4.75 -13.99 -7.15
N GLY A 85 -6.03 -13.64 -7.28
CA GLY A 85 -6.59 -12.43 -6.67
C GLY A 85 -6.56 -12.45 -5.13
N SER A 86 -6.77 -13.61 -4.51
CA SER A 86 -6.63 -13.76 -3.06
C SER A 86 -5.18 -13.64 -2.60
N LEU A 87 -4.25 -14.30 -3.31
CA LEU A 87 -2.82 -14.25 -3.02
C LEU A 87 -2.26 -12.83 -3.16
N ALA A 88 -2.65 -12.10 -4.21
CA ALA A 88 -2.23 -10.72 -4.43
C ALA A 88 -2.62 -9.81 -3.25
N HIS A 89 -3.81 -9.98 -2.68
CA HIS A 89 -4.21 -9.23 -1.50
C HIS A 89 -3.32 -9.58 -0.29
N TYR A 90 -3.11 -10.86 0.01
CA TYR A 90 -2.24 -11.24 1.14
C TYR A 90 -0.81 -10.73 0.95
N ALA A 91 -0.28 -10.81 -0.29
CA ALA A 91 1.02 -10.26 -0.63
C ALA A 91 1.08 -8.73 -0.39
N LEU A 92 0.08 -7.96 -0.86
CA LEU A 92 0.02 -6.52 -0.60
C LEU A 92 -0.03 -6.19 0.88
N TYR A 93 -0.80 -6.95 1.68
CA TYR A 93 -0.82 -6.77 3.14
C TYR A 93 0.56 -7.00 3.76
N GLY A 94 1.18 -8.13 3.46
CA GLY A 94 2.51 -8.47 3.98
C GLY A 94 3.58 -7.49 3.55
N LEU A 95 3.59 -7.10 2.27
CA LEU A 95 4.58 -6.17 1.70
C LEU A 95 4.48 -4.78 2.33
N VAL A 96 3.29 -4.21 2.49
CA VAL A 96 3.13 -2.86 3.10
C VAL A 96 3.56 -2.88 4.57
N ILE A 97 3.20 -3.92 5.32
CA ILE A 97 3.60 -4.06 6.73
C ILE A 97 5.13 -4.25 6.83
N ALA A 98 5.72 -5.13 6.02
CA ALA A 98 7.17 -5.35 6.00
C ALA A 98 7.95 -4.09 5.57
N LEU A 99 7.41 -3.32 4.63
CA LEU A 99 8.02 -2.06 4.20
C LEU A 99 8.00 -1.01 5.32
N GLY A 100 6.89 -0.86 6.04
CA GLY A 100 6.82 0.01 7.21
C GLY A 100 7.75 -0.43 8.34
N ALA A 101 7.78 -1.73 8.65
CA ALA A 101 8.65 -2.30 9.68
C ALA A 101 10.15 -2.11 9.34
N SER A 102 10.55 -2.35 8.10
CA SER A 102 11.93 -2.09 7.66
C SER A 102 12.28 -0.60 7.70
N GLY A 103 11.34 0.31 7.39
CA GLY A 103 11.54 1.75 7.54
C GLY A 103 11.81 2.17 8.98
N LEU A 104 11.03 1.66 9.93
CA LEU A 104 11.24 1.88 11.36
C LEU A 104 12.59 1.32 11.83
N ALA A 105 12.99 0.15 11.33
CA ALA A 105 14.27 -0.46 11.64
C ALA A 105 15.47 0.37 11.14
N ILE A 106 15.38 0.95 9.93
CA ILE A 106 16.38 1.92 9.43
C ILE A 106 16.44 3.13 10.35
N ALA A 107 15.28 3.71 10.69
CA ALA A 107 15.21 4.90 11.52
C ALA A 107 15.87 4.71 12.88
N ASN A 108 15.61 3.56 13.51
CA ASN A 108 16.25 3.21 14.78
C ASN A 108 17.76 3.00 14.63
N ALA A 109 18.20 2.27 13.60
CA ALA A 109 19.62 1.95 13.40
C ALA A 109 20.47 3.20 13.08
N ALA A 110 19.90 4.20 12.41
CA ALA A 110 20.58 5.44 12.02
C ALA A 110 20.34 6.62 12.98
N GLY A 111 19.64 6.42 14.11
CA GLY A 111 19.32 7.52 15.04
C GLY A 111 18.42 8.61 14.44
N LEU A 112 17.71 8.31 13.34
CA LEU A 112 16.94 9.31 12.60
C LEU A 112 15.89 10.05 13.42
N PRO A 113 15.18 9.46 14.41
CA PRO A 113 14.21 10.21 15.19
C PRO A 113 14.81 11.44 15.90
N ALA A 114 16.02 11.34 16.44
CA ALA A 114 16.69 12.45 17.11
C ALA A 114 17.12 13.54 16.11
N ILE A 115 17.64 13.13 14.95
CA ILE A 115 18.09 14.03 13.88
C ILE A 115 16.90 14.77 13.26
N VAL A 116 15.86 14.02 12.88
CA VAL A 116 14.78 14.49 12.00
C VAL A 116 13.63 15.14 12.77
N PHE A 117 13.31 14.64 13.97
CA PHE A 117 12.22 15.17 14.80
C PHE A 117 12.69 15.81 16.10
N GLY A 118 13.84 15.38 16.63
CA GLY A 118 14.38 15.84 17.91
C GLY A 118 15.27 17.08 17.83
N GLY A 119 15.71 17.48 16.64
CA GLY A 119 16.57 18.65 16.47
C GLY A 119 17.95 18.49 17.10
N SER A 120 18.53 17.28 17.12
CA SER A 120 19.84 17.02 17.73
C SER A 120 20.98 17.83 17.11
N GLY A 121 20.81 18.31 15.87
CA GLY A 121 21.86 19.01 15.11
C GLY A 121 22.92 18.07 14.54
N GLU A 122 22.81 16.77 14.78
CA GLU A 122 23.69 15.76 14.20
C GLU A 122 23.44 15.65 12.69
N ALA A 123 24.52 15.46 11.93
CA ALA A 123 24.43 15.23 10.50
C ALA A 123 23.83 13.85 10.20
N LEU A 124 23.13 13.73 9.06
CA LEU A 124 22.77 12.42 8.54
C LEU A 124 24.04 11.59 8.26
N PRO A 125 23.99 10.25 8.41
CA PRO A 125 25.04 9.38 7.91
C PRO A 125 25.36 9.67 6.44
N ALA A 126 26.62 9.52 6.03
CA ALA A 126 27.04 9.78 4.64
C ALA A 126 26.18 9.00 3.63
N ASP A 127 25.86 7.75 3.97
CA ASP A 127 24.87 6.93 3.29
C ASP A 127 24.20 5.95 4.28
N PHE A 128 23.33 5.09 3.77
CA PHE A 128 22.60 4.08 4.56
C PHE A 128 22.94 2.65 4.12
N ASN A 129 24.01 2.44 3.35
CA ASN A 129 24.31 1.17 2.68
C ASN A 129 24.68 0.07 3.69
N ASP A 130 25.36 0.43 4.78
CA ASP A 130 25.76 -0.50 5.84
C ASP A 130 24.64 -0.87 6.81
N ILE A 131 23.44 -0.30 6.62
CA ILE A 131 22.27 -0.58 7.44
C ILE A 131 21.49 -1.72 6.79
N ALA A 132 21.61 -2.95 7.27
CA ALA A 132 20.99 -4.13 6.67
C ALA A 132 19.48 -3.96 6.32
N PRO A 133 18.62 -3.35 7.18
CA PRO A 133 17.24 -3.05 6.83
C PRO A 133 17.05 -2.16 5.59
N ARG A 134 18.04 -1.34 5.21
CA ARG A 134 17.98 -0.43 4.05
C ARG A 134 17.90 -1.18 2.73
N ALA A 135 18.68 -2.24 2.57
CA ALA A 135 18.65 -3.09 1.39
C ALA A 135 17.29 -3.78 1.26
N ALA A 136 16.79 -4.35 2.36
CA ALA A 136 15.48 -4.98 2.43
C ALA A 136 14.36 -3.98 2.08
N HIS A 137 14.38 -2.78 2.64
CA HIS A 137 13.41 -1.73 2.34
C HIS A 137 13.41 -1.35 0.84
N GLY A 138 14.60 -1.25 0.24
CA GLY A 138 14.75 -1.01 -1.20
C GLY A 138 14.10 -2.09 -2.05
N VAL A 139 14.42 -3.37 -1.78
CA VAL A 139 13.84 -4.52 -2.49
C VAL A 139 12.33 -4.61 -2.27
N LEU A 140 11.86 -4.48 -1.03
CA LEU A 140 10.43 -4.49 -0.68
C LEU A 140 9.67 -3.39 -1.43
N SER A 141 10.25 -2.19 -1.54
CA SER A 141 9.62 -1.08 -2.28
C SER A 141 9.51 -1.38 -3.78
N LEU A 142 10.50 -2.04 -4.37
CA LEU A 142 10.47 -2.44 -5.77
C LEU A 142 9.41 -3.51 -6.02
N VAL A 143 9.40 -4.56 -5.20
CA VAL A 143 8.40 -5.63 -5.29
C VAL A 143 7.00 -5.07 -5.09
N LEU A 144 6.79 -4.20 -4.09
CA LEU A 144 5.49 -3.57 -3.85
C LEU A 144 5.02 -2.75 -5.05
N LYS A 145 5.90 -1.96 -5.68
CA LYS A 145 5.56 -1.21 -6.91
C LYS A 145 5.05 -2.14 -8.02
N LEU A 146 5.77 -3.23 -8.29
CA LEU A 146 5.38 -4.20 -9.32
C LEU A 146 4.05 -4.88 -9.02
N VAL A 147 3.83 -5.28 -7.76
CA VAL A 147 2.57 -5.91 -7.34
C VAL A 147 1.39 -4.91 -7.42
N ILE A 148 1.61 -3.64 -7.09
CA ILE A 148 0.57 -2.59 -7.26
C ILE A 148 0.20 -2.43 -8.74
N VAL A 149 1.18 -2.34 -9.63
CA VAL A 149 0.92 -2.24 -11.08
C VAL A 149 0.13 -3.45 -11.57
N ALA A 150 0.57 -4.66 -11.22
CA ALA A 150 -0.14 -5.89 -11.58
C ALA A 150 -1.57 -5.93 -11.02
N HIS A 151 -1.76 -5.48 -9.77
CA HIS A 151 -3.07 -5.40 -9.14
C HIS A 151 -4.02 -4.44 -9.86
N VAL A 152 -3.55 -3.25 -10.22
CA VAL A 152 -4.34 -2.25 -10.96
C VAL A 152 -4.66 -2.76 -12.36
N LEU A 153 -3.67 -3.30 -13.08
CA LEU A 153 -3.89 -3.87 -14.42
C LEU A 153 -4.89 -5.03 -14.39
N ALA A 154 -4.82 -5.92 -13.41
CA ALA A 154 -5.80 -6.98 -13.24
C ALA A 154 -7.21 -6.41 -12.99
N ALA A 155 -7.35 -5.42 -12.11
CA ALA A 155 -8.63 -4.77 -11.84
C ALA A 155 -9.22 -4.12 -13.11
N LEU A 156 -8.40 -3.42 -13.90
CA LEU A 156 -8.80 -2.80 -15.17
C LEU A 156 -9.15 -3.86 -16.23
N TYR A 157 -8.34 -4.89 -16.39
CA TYR A 157 -8.60 -6.00 -17.32
C TYR A 157 -9.95 -6.65 -17.02
N HIS A 158 -10.23 -6.93 -15.75
CA HIS A 158 -11.51 -7.46 -15.33
C HIS A 158 -12.67 -6.49 -15.53
N GLN A 159 -12.46 -5.19 -15.31
CA GLN A 159 -13.50 -4.19 -15.48
C GLN A 159 -13.90 -3.97 -16.95
N TYR A 160 -12.92 -3.95 -17.86
CA TYR A 160 -13.13 -3.45 -19.23
C TYR A 160 -13.00 -4.51 -20.33
N VAL A 161 -12.16 -5.53 -20.13
CA VAL A 161 -11.87 -6.55 -21.16
C VAL A 161 -12.70 -7.80 -20.93
N ARG A 162 -12.75 -8.29 -19.69
CA ARG A 162 -13.53 -9.48 -19.33
C ARG A 162 -15.01 -9.16 -19.13
N LYS A 163 -15.62 -8.46 -20.11
CA LYS A 163 -17.07 -8.28 -20.22
C LYS A 163 -17.69 -9.68 -20.31
N ASP A 164 -18.25 -10.17 -19.21
CA ASP A 164 -18.82 -11.50 -19.17
C ASP A 164 -19.93 -11.63 -20.23
N SER A 165 -19.88 -12.75 -20.95
CA SER A 165 -20.85 -13.28 -21.92
C SER A 165 -22.30 -12.79 -21.76
N LEU A 166 -22.81 -12.11 -22.81
CA LEU A 166 -24.19 -12.10 -23.35
C LEU A 166 -25.42 -11.77 -22.47
N TYR A 167 -25.31 -11.57 -21.15
CA TYR A 167 -26.47 -11.26 -20.26
C TYR A 167 -26.50 -9.80 -19.75
N HIS A 168 -25.76 -8.91 -20.40
CA HIS A 168 -25.26 -7.66 -19.82
C HIS A 168 -26.20 -6.43 -19.83
N GLN A 169 -27.45 -6.55 -20.30
CA GLN A 169 -28.36 -5.40 -20.33
C GLN A 169 -29.10 -5.18 -19.00
N TYR A 170 -29.33 -6.21 -18.19
CA TYR A 170 -30.11 -6.11 -16.94
C TYR A 170 -29.27 -6.16 -15.64
N VAL A 171 -28.02 -6.65 -15.68
CA VAL A 171 -27.15 -6.82 -14.49
C VAL A 171 -26.01 -5.80 -14.48
N ARG A 172 -26.33 -4.52 -14.69
CA ARG A 172 -25.34 -3.42 -14.67
C ARG A 172 -24.80 -3.09 -13.25
N LYS A 173 -25.07 -3.92 -12.23
CA LYS A 173 -24.94 -3.56 -10.79
C LYS A 173 -23.69 -4.07 -10.05
N ASP A 174 -22.96 -5.06 -10.58
CA ASP A 174 -21.91 -5.78 -9.82
C ASP A 174 -20.48 -5.60 -10.36
N SER A 175 -20.07 -4.37 -10.72
CA SER A 175 -18.68 -4.10 -11.11
C SER A 175 -17.70 -4.28 -9.93
N LEU A 176 -16.45 -4.66 -10.18
CA LEU A 176 -15.44 -4.77 -9.11
C LEU A 176 -15.27 -3.46 -8.33
N PHE A 177 -15.36 -2.33 -9.04
CA PHE A 177 -15.35 -1.00 -8.43
C PHE A 177 -16.53 -0.77 -7.49
N SER A 178 -17.75 -1.22 -7.84
CA SER A 178 -18.93 -1.02 -6.97
C SER A 178 -18.80 -1.73 -5.62
N ARG A 179 -17.97 -2.78 -5.55
CA ARG A 179 -17.68 -3.52 -4.31
C ARG A 179 -16.73 -2.76 -3.39
N MET A 180 -15.83 -1.96 -3.97
CA MET A 180 -14.87 -1.07 -3.29
C MET A 180 -15.31 0.40 -3.34
N TRP A 181 -16.62 0.65 -3.40
CA TRP A 181 -17.21 1.98 -3.35
C TRP A 181 -18.34 2.05 -2.34
N TYR A 182 -18.71 3.27 -1.92
CA TYR A 182 -19.80 3.50 -1.00
C TYR A 182 -21.18 3.19 -1.64
N GLY A 183 -22.12 2.75 -0.80
CA GLY A 183 -23.55 2.63 -1.11
C GLY A 183 -24.20 1.43 -0.42
N ASP A 184 -25.47 1.17 -0.77
CA ASP A 184 -26.30 0.22 -0.04
C ASP A 184 -25.72 -1.21 -0.05
N ARG A 185 -25.68 -1.82 1.13
CA ARG A 185 -25.08 -3.15 1.37
C ARG A 185 -26.12 -4.27 1.30
N GLY A 186 -27.42 -3.94 1.33
CA GLY A 186 -28.52 -4.88 1.49
C GLY A 186 -28.44 -5.59 2.85
N THR A 187 -29.48 -5.44 3.68
CA THR A 187 -29.59 -6.15 4.96
C THR A 187 -29.57 -7.66 4.77
#